data_AF-A0A1T4ZH29-F1
#
_entry.id   AF-A0A1T4ZH29-F1
#
_cell.length_a   1.000
_cell.length_b   1.000
_cell.length_c   1.000
_cell.angle_alpha   90.00
_cell.angle_beta   90.00
_cell.angle_gamma   90.00
#
_symmetry.space_group_name_H-M   'P 1'
#
loop_
_entity.id
_entity.type
_entity.pdbx_description
1 polymer ?
#
loop_
_entity_poly.entity_id
_entity_poly.type
_entity_poly.pdbx_seq_one_letter_code
_entity_poly.pdbx_strand_id
1 'polypeptide(L)' 'MTLGDAIIAATALVYGITLVTRNIDDFRWIAEITLINPFEA' A
#
# COMPACT_ATOMS: atom_id res chain seq x y z
N MET A 1 9.99 -0.47 -4.85
CA MET A 1 9.85 0.04 -3.47
C MET A 1 11.09 0.80 -2.98
N THR A 2 10.90 2.04 -2.54
CA THR A 2 11.89 2.93 -1.93
C THR A 2 11.67 3.06 -0.41
N LEU A 3 12.54 3.79 0.31
CA LEU A 3 12.33 4.08 1.73
C LEU A 3 11.00 4.81 1.99
N GLY A 4 10.59 5.72 1.11
CA GLY A 4 9.32 6.44 1.23
C GLY A 4 8.13 5.49 1.19
N ASP A 5 8.14 4.54 0.26
CA ASP A 5 7.09 3.53 0.12
C ASP A 5 6.98 2.66 1.37
N ALA A 6 8.11 2.29 1.99
CA ALA A 6 8.12 1.52 3.23
C ALA A 6 7.44 2.28 4.39
N ILE A 7 7.67 3.59 4.51
CA ILE A 7 7.03 4.43 5.53
C ILE A 7 5.51 4.54 5.29
N ILE A 8 5.09 4.67 4.03
CA ILE A 8 3.67 4.71 3.65
C ILE A 8 2.99 3.38 4.01
N ALA A 9 3.60 2.25 3.64
CA ALA A 9 3.07 0.91 3.94
C ALA A 9 2.98 0.65 5.45
N ALA A 10 4.04 0.97 6.20
CA ALA A 10 4.06 0.83 7.65
C ALA A 10 2.97 1.69 8.33
N THR A 11 2.77 2.92 7.83
CA THR A 11 1.69 3.79 8.32
C THR A 11 0.31 3.15 8.08
N ALA A 12 0.06 2.63 6.88
CA ALA A 12 -1.20 1.96 6.57
C ALA A 12 -1.46 0.76 7.49
N LEU A 13 -0.44 -0.05 7.76
CA LEU A 13 -0.51 -1.19 8.68
C LEU A 13 -0.77 -0.77 10.13
N VAL A 14 -0.01 0.20 10.65
CA VAL A 14 -0.13 0.66 12.05
C VAL A 14 -1.53 1.22 12.34
N TYR A 15 -2.12 1.93 11.39
CA TYR A 15 -3.45 2.51 11.54
C TYR A 15 -4.59 1.62 11.01
N GLY A 16 -4.28 0.45 10.43
CA GLY A 16 -5.27 -0.46 9.85
C GLY A 16 -6.09 0.17 8.72
N ILE A 17 -5.49 1.06 7.93
CA ILE A 17 -6.16 1.79 6.84
C ILE A 17 -5.80 1.22 5.47
N THR A 18 -6.67 1.47 4.50
CA THR A 18 -6.45 1.06 3.11
C THR A 18 -5.49 2.02 2.41
N LEU A 19 -4.46 1.48 1.76
CA LEU A 19 -3.53 2.24 0.94
C LEU A 19 -4.06 2.36 -0.50
N VAL A 20 -4.45 3.58 -0.87
CA VAL A 20 -4.88 3.90 -2.24
C VAL A 20 -3.68 4.34 -3.06
N THR A 21 -3.35 3.59 -4.12
CA THR A 21 -2.18 3.88 -4.97
C THR A 21 -2.35 3.30 -6.36
N ARG A 22 -1.78 3.96 -7.38
CA ARG A 22 -1.67 3.37 -8.72
C ARG A 22 -0.59 2.28 -8.78
N ASN A 23 0.44 2.35 -7.92
CA ASN A 23 1.60 1.47 -7.95
C ASN A 23 1.44 0.30 -6.97
N ILE A 24 0.40 -0.51 -7.15
CA ILE A 24 0.07 -1.61 -6.23
C ILE A 24 1.12 -2.72 -6.21
N ASP A 25 1.88 -2.91 -7.29
CA ASP A 25 2.89 -3.98 -7.40
C ASP A 25 4.01 -3.86 -6.35
N ASP A 26 4.34 -2.62 -5.97
CA ASP A 26 5.33 -2.36 -4.91
C ASP A 26 4.85 -2.79 -3.51
N PHE A 27 3.55 -2.99 -3.31
CA PHE A 27 2.93 -3.28 -2.00
C PHE A 27 2.24 -4.65 -1.93
N ARG A 28 1.94 -5.28 -3.07
CA ARG A 28 1.16 -6.54 -3.18
C ARG A 28 1.72 -7.71 -2.38
N TRP A 29 3.01 -7.72 -2.06
CA TRP A 29 3.67 -8.78 -1.30
C TRP A 29 3.50 -8.64 0.22
N ILE A 30 2.93 -7.52 0.71
CA ILE A 30 2.67 -7.27 2.13
C ILE A 30 1.28 -7.83 2.47
N ALA A 31 1.21 -9.00 3.10
CA ALA A 31 -0.05 -9.74 3.28
C ALA A 31 -1.14 -8.99 4.06
N GLU A 32 -0.77 -8.13 5.02
CA GLU A 32 -1.71 -7.44 5.92
C GLU A 32 -2.13 -6.05 5.43
N ILE A 33 -1.63 -5.60 4.27
CA ILE A 33 -1.98 -4.29 3.71
C ILE A 33 -3.17 -4.40 2.76
N THR A 34 -4.20 -3.58 2.99
CA THR A 34 -5.32 -3.46 2.05
C THR A 34 -4.97 -2.44 0.97
N LEU A 35 -5.11 -2.81 -0.30
CA LEU A 35 -4.77 -1.97 -1.46
C LEU A 35 -5.99 -1.66 -2.31
N ILE A 36 -6.07 -0.42 -2.78
CA ILE A 36 -7.01 -0.01 -3.84
C ILE A 36 -6.21 0.69 -4.94
N ASN A 37 -6.33 0.19 -6.16
CA ASN A 37 -5.89 0.91 -7.35
C ASN A 37 -7.08 1.67 -7.93
N PRO A 38 -7.13 3.02 -7.83
CA PRO A 38 -8.27 3.79 -8.32
C PRO A 38 -8.36 3.85 -9.86
N PHE A 39 -7.40 3.23 -10.56
CA PHE A 39 -7.39 3.12 -12.02
C PHE A 39 -7.73 1.71 -12.52
N GLU A 40 -7.86 0.74 -11.62
CA GLU A 40 -8.46 -0.56 -11.93
C GLU A 40 -9.98 -0.43 -11.79
N ALA A 41 -10.71 -0.99 -12.76
CA ALA A 41 -12.17 -0.93 -12.85
C ALA A 41 -12.85 -1.94 -11.93
#